data_AF-F4P835-F1
#
_entry.id   AF-F4P835-F1
#
_cell.length_a   1.000
_cell.length_b   1.000
_cell.length_c   1.000
_cell.angle_alpha   90.00
_cell.angle_beta   90.00
_cell.angle_gamma   90.00
#
_symmetry.space_group_name_H-M   'P 1'
#
loop_
_entity.id
_entity.type
_entity.pdbx_description
1 polymer ?
#
loop_
_entity_poly.entity_id
_entity_poly.type
_entity_poly.pdbx_seq_one_letter_code
_entity_poly.pdbx_strand_id
1 'polypeptide(L)'
;MQPKYVDPNEWLAANTLDFFHYINMFFGSVSDFCTPASCPIMHAGAACEYTWVDSQKRSVKLAAPQYIDYAMAWIQSVLNDESVFPTKADVEFPKDFRATVRLIFKQLFRVMAHIYHAHYDTILHLSSEAHLNTLLAHYICFGRDFDLIDKKDTAPMADYILLLEEMGRI
;
A
#
# COMPACT_ATOMS: atom_id res chain seq x y z
N MET A 1 5.69 -14.42 10.22
CA MET A 1 6.19 -15.81 10.01
C MET A 1 5.18 -16.60 9.19
N GLN A 2 5.61 -17.21 8.09
CA GLN A 2 4.77 -18.09 7.25
C GLN A 2 4.45 -19.39 7.99
N PRO A 3 3.20 -19.88 7.96
CA PRO A 3 2.85 -21.19 8.53
C PRO A 3 3.58 -22.33 7.81
N LYS A 4 3.96 -23.38 8.58
CA LYS A 4 4.57 -24.58 7.99
C LYS A 4 3.58 -25.21 7.01
N TYR A 5 4.08 -25.64 5.86
CA TYR A 5 3.34 -26.34 4.78
C TYR A 5 2.39 -25.49 3.92
N VAL A 6 2.32 -24.18 4.13
CA VAL A 6 1.61 -23.27 3.21
C VAL A 6 2.56 -22.90 2.08
N ASP A 7 2.08 -22.86 0.84
CA ASP A 7 2.88 -22.38 -0.29
C ASP A 7 3.26 -20.90 -0.09
N PRO A 8 4.52 -20.49 -0.34
CA PRO A 8 4.92 -19.09 -0.17
C PRO A 8 4.11 -18.09 -1.00
N ASN A 9 3.72 -18.44 -2.23
CA ASN A 9 2.94 -17.54 -3.08
C ASN A 9 1.48 -17.47 -2.64
N GLU A 10 0.89 -18.57 -2.17
CA GLU A 10 -0.44 -18.54 -1.53
C GLU A 10 -0.44 -17.63 -0.29
N TRP A 11 0.59 -17.74 0.55
CA TRP A 11 0.74 -16.89 1.73
C TRP A 11 0.88 -15.42 1.36
N LEU A 12 1.68 -15.09 0.34
CA LEU A 12 1.80 -13.74 -0.19
C LEU A 12 0.49 -13.24 -0.79
N ALA A 13 -0.23 -14.08 -1.53
CA ALA A 13 -1.50 -13.73 -2.17
C ALA A 13 -2.55 -13.33 -1.14
N ALA A 14 -2.77 -14.18 -0.13
CA ALA A 14 -3.75 -13.95 0.94
C ALA A 14 -3.45 -12.63 1.69
N ASN A 15 -2.21 -12.42 2.11
CA ASN A 15 -1.84 -11.20 2.84
C ASN A 15 -1.91 -9.95 1.94
N THR A 16 -1.59 -10.06 0.65
CA THR A 16 -1.71 -8.94 -0.29
C THR A 16 -3.17 -8.50 -0.45
N LEU A 17 -4.10 -9.45 -0.52
CA LEU A 17 -5.55 -9.17 -0.54
C LEU A 17 -5.99 -8.46 0.75
N ASP A 18 -5.54 -8.94 1.91
CA ASP A 18 -5.86 -8.33 3.21
C ASP A 18 -5.33 -6.90 3.31
N PHE A 19 -4.06 -6.66 2.96
CA PHE A 19 -3.48 -5.31 2.97
C PHE A 19 -4.21 -4.37 2.01
N PHE A 20 -4.55 -4.84 0.81
CA PHE A 20 -5.35 -4.06 -0.13
C PHE A 20 -6.71 -3.69 0.48
N HIS A 21 -7.42 -4.66 1.07
CA HIS A 21 -8.71 -4.43 1.70
C HIS A 21 -8.64 -3.41 2.83
N TYR A 22 -7.71 -3.57 3.77
CA TYR A 22 -7.59 -2.67 4.92
C TYR A 22 -7.14 -1.27 4.52
N ILE A 23 -6.18 -1.13 3.61
CA ILE A 23 -5.74 0.19 3.13
C ILE A 23 -6.86 0.89 2.35
N ASN A 24 -7.63 0.15 1.54
CA ASN A 24 -8.80 0.69 0.85
C ASN A 24 -9.87 1.17 1.84
N MET A 25 -10.12 0.40 2.90
CA MET A 25 -11.06 0.77 3.95
C MET A 25 -10.62 2.05 4.68
N PHE A 26 -9.33 2.16 5.04
CA PHE A 26 -8.80 3.38 5.66
C PHE A 26 -8.89 4.58 4.73
N PHE A 27 -8.55 4.43 3.45
CA PHE A 27 -8.70 5.52 2.49
C PHE A 27 -10.17 5.92 2.33
N GLY A 28 -11.09 4.96 2.27
CA GLY A 28 -12.54 5.23 2.25
C GLY A 28 -13.05 6.02 3.46
N SER A 29 -12.40 5.88 4.63
CA SER A 29 -12.76 6.68 5.82
C SER A 29 -12.35 8.16 5.74
N VAL A 30 -11.41 8.50 4.86
CA VAL A 30 -10.89 9.86 4.69
C VAL A 30 -11.16 10.46 3.31
N SER A 31 -11.76 9.69 2.39
CA SER A 31 -11.89 10.05 0.96
C SER A 31 -12.66 11.34 0.75
N ASP A 32 -13.67 11.62 1.58
CA ASP A 32 -14.49 12.84 1.48
C ASP A 32 -13.68 14.13 1.76
N PHE A 33 -12.53 14.00 2.43
CA PHE A 33 -11.62 15.11 2.74
C PHE A 33 -10.44 15.20 1.76
N CYS A 34 -10.23 14.17 0.94
CA CYS A 34 -9.19 14.10 -0.08
C CYS A 34 -9.78 14.56 -1.42
N THR A 35 -9.69 15.86 -1.72
CA THR A 35 -10.25 16.47 -2.93
C THR A 35 -9.15 17.05 -3.81
N PRO A 36 -9.40 17.31 -5.10
CA PRO A 36 -8.43 18.02 -5.94
C PRO A 36 -8.08 19.44 -5.43
N ALA A 37 -8.92 20.03 -4.58
CA ALA A 37 -8.65 21.32 -3.97
C ALA A 37 -7.77 21.21 -2.71
N SER A 38 -8.03 20.23 -1.84
CA SER A 38 -7.22 19.99 -0.63
C SER A 38 -5.90 19.29 -0.94
N CYS A 39 -5.90 18.38 -1.91
CA CYS A 39 -4.76 17.55 -2.29
C CYS A 39 -4.53 17.61 -3.81
N PRO A 40 -4.09 18.77 -4.36
CA PRO A 40 -3.93 18.98 -5.80
C PRO A 40 -2.81 18.16 -6.43
N ILE A 41 -1.93 17.60 -5.60
CA ILE A 41 -0.85 16.69 -6.00
C ILE A 41 -0.84 15.48 -5.05
N MET A 42 -0.47 14.31 -5.56
CA MET A 42 -0.20 13.15 -4.72
C MET A 42 1.18 13.28 -4.06
N HIS A 43 1.22 13.37 -2.73
CA HIS A 43 2.47 13.55 -1.99
C HIS A 43 2.43 12.83 -0.63
N ALA A 44 3.62 12.59 -0.06
CA ALA A 44 3.84 12.09 1.30
C ALA A 44 4.80 13.05 2.02
N GLY A 45 4.24 14.14 2.57
CA GLY A 45 5.00 15.22 3.18
C GLY A 45 5.57 16.21 2.16
N ALA A 46 6.37 17.17 2.62
CA ALA A 46 6.87 18.27 1.79
C ALA A 46 7.95 17.86 0.78
N ALA A 47 8.66 16.75 1.03
CA ALA A 47 9.82 16.34 0.24
C ALA A 47 9.55 15.19 -0.75
N CYS A 48 8.34 14.61 -0.75
CA CYS A 48 8.02 13.45 -1.58
C CYS A 48 6.74 13.68 -2.38
N GLU A 49 6.90 13.93 -3.68
CA GLU A 49 5.81 13.96 -4.66
C GLU A 49 5.79 12.67 -5.48
N TYR A 50 4.61 12.13 -5.73
CA TYR A 50 4.41 10.95 -6.58
C TYR A 50 3.84 11.34 -7.93
N THR A 51 4.41 10.81 -9.00
CA THR A 51 3.90 10.94 -10.36
C THR A 51 3.34 9.63 -10.88
N TRP A 52 2.40 9.74 -11.81
CA TRP A 52 1.82 8.61 -12.52
C TRP A 52 2.40 8.51 -13.93
N VAL A 53 2.57 7.29 -14.44
CA VAL A 53 3.00 7.06 -15.82
C VAL A 53 1.77 6.75 -16.67
N ASP A 54 1.45 7.64 -17.61
CA ASP A 54 0.28 7.47 -18.48
C ASP A 54 0.52 6.38 -19.56
N SER A 55 -0.53 6.08 -20.34
CA SER A 55 -0.47 5.11 -21.45
C SER A 55 0.56 5.49 -22.54
N GLN A 56 0.98 6.75 -22.60
CA GLN A 56 2.00 7.26 -23.51
C GLN A 56 3.40 7.26 -22.88
N LYS A 57 3.57 6.60 -21.72
CA LYS A 57 4.81 6.55 -20.94
C LYS A 57 5.31 7.91 -20.45
N ARG A 58 4.41 8.89 -20.31
CA ARG A 58 4.75 10.22 -19.77
C ARG A 58 4.47 10.26 -18.27
N SER A 59 5.40 10.87 -17.53
CA SER A 59 5.23 11.14 -16.11
C SER A 59 4.35 12.37 -15.92
N VAL A 60 3.16 12.18 -15.34
CA VAL A 60 2.16 13.23 -15.10
C VAL A 60 1.92 13.41 -13.59
N LYS A 61 1.65 14.65 -13.19
CA LYS A 61 1.19 14.96 -11.83
C LYS A 61 -0.32 14.83 -11.80
N LEU A 62 -0.83 14.10 -10.81
CA LEU A 62 -2.26 13.92 -10.57
C LEU A 62 -2.61 14.44 -9.17
N ALA A 63 -3.84 14.91 -9.00
CA ALA A 63 -4.39 15.13 -7.68
C ALA A 63 -4.39 13.81 -6.88
N ALA A 64 -4.18 13.89 -5.57
CA ALA A 64 -4.11 12.70 -4.72
C ALA A 64 -5.33 11.76 -4.86
N PRO A 65 -6.59 12.23 -4.84
CA PRO A 65 -7.74 11.32 -4.98
C PRO A 65 -7.76 10.62 -6.34
N GLN A 66 -7.34 11.30 -7.43
CA GLN A 66 -7.27 10.71 -8.76
C GLN A 66 -6.13 9.69 -8.87
N TYR A 67 -4.97 9.99 -8.27
CA TYR A 67 -3.86 9.04 -8.22
C TYR A 67 -4.28 7.76 -7.47
N ILE A 68 -4.92 7.93 -6.31
CA ILE A 68 -5.31 6.80 -5.47
C ILE A 68 -6.38 5.96 -6.16
N ASP A 69 -7.37 6.60 -6.82
CA ASP A 69 -8.35 5.89 -7.64
C ASP A 69 -7.69 5.02 -8.72
N TYR A 70 -6.74 5.58 -9.48
CA TYR A 70 -6.01 4.83 -10.51
C TYR A 70 -5.16 3.70 -9.93
N ALA A 71 -4.49 3.93 -8.79
CA ALA A 71 -3.69 2.93 -8.12
C ALA A 71 -4.56 1.77 -7.60
N MET A 72 -5.67 2.08 -6.93
CA MET A 72 -6.55 1.07 -6.35
C MET A 72 -7.31 0.30 -7.43
N ALA A 73 -7.75 0.95 -8.50
CA ALA A 73 -8.38 0.30 -9.65
C ALA A 73 -7.39 -0.64 -10.37
N TRP A 74 -6.13 -0.20 -10.55
CA TRP A 74 -5.09 -1.05 -11.12
C TRP A 74 -4.82 -2.27 -10.23
N ILE A 75 -4.60 -2.09 -8.93
CA ILE A 75 -4.37 -3.20 -7.99
C ILE A 75 -5.56 -4.17 -8.03
N GLN A 76 -6.79 -3.67 -7.92
CA GLN A 76 -7.99 -4.50 -7.98
C GLN A 76 -8.07 -5.32 -9.28
N SER A 77 -7.71 -4.74 -10.42
CA SER A 77 -7.69 -5.46 -11.70
C SER A 77 -6.69 -6.61 -11.71
N VAL A 78 -5.51 -6.41 -11.09
CA VAL A 78 -4.48 -7.44 -10.97
C VAL A 78 -4.91 -8.54 -9.99
N LEU A 79 -5.51 -8.16 -8.86
CA LEU A 79 -6.03 -9.11 -7.86
C LEU A 79 -7.17 -9.98 -8.40
N ASN A 80 -7.93 -9.48 -9.38
CA ASN A 80 -9.03 -10.20 -10.01
C ASN A 80 -8.62 -11.03 -11.24
N ASP A 81 -7.37 -10.91 -11.69
CA ASP A 81 -6.85 -11.66 -12.84
C ASP A 81 -6.43 -13.06 -12.40
N GLU A 82 -7.21 -14.09 -12.75
CA GLU A 82 -6.92 -15.49 -12.40
C GLU A 82 -5.59 -16.01 -12.99
N SER A 83 -5.02 -15.33 -14.00
CA SER A 83 -3.69 -15.67 -14.52
C SER A 83 -2.55 -15.18 -13.61
N VAL A 84 -2.84 -14.21 -12.73
CA VAL A 84 -1.89 -13.62 -11.78
C VAL A 84 -2.16 -14.11 -10.35
N PHE A 85 -3.43 -14.14 -9.95
CA PHE A 85 -3.92 -14.64 -8.67
C PHE A 85 -4.83 -15.86 -8.91
N PRO A 86 -4.27 -17.06 -9.11
CA PRO A 86 -5.05 -18.26 -9.35
C PRO A 86 -6.00 -18.58 -8.19
N THR A 87 -7.24 -18.96 -8.52
CA THR A 87 -8.28 -19.34 -7.55
C THR A 87 -8.52 -20.84 -7.49
N LYS A 88 -7.90 -21.60 -8.41
CA LYS A 88 -8.06 -23.05 -8.55
C LYS A 88 -6.80 -23.77 -8.10
N ALA A 89 -6.96 -24.85 -7.33
CA ALA A 89 -5.86 -25.58 -6.71
C ALA A 89 -4.90 -26.27 -7.72
N ASP A 90 -5.30 -26.41 -8.98
CA ASP A 90 -4.53 -27.04 -10.06
C ASP A 90 -3.76 -26.04 -10.94
N VAL A 91 -3.83 -24.74 -10.62
CA VAL A 91 -3.18 -23.68 -11.39
C VAL A 91 -2.03 -23.08 -10.57
N GLU A 92 -0.82 -23.13 -11.11
CA GLU A 92 0.37 -22.54 -10.48
C GLU A 92 0.41 -21.01 -10.63
N PHE A 93 1.01 -20.34 -9.64
CA PHE A 93 1.31 -18.91 -9.73
C PHE A 93 2.31 -18.62 -10.87
N PRO A 94 2.20 -17.45 -11.54
CA PRO A 94 3.14 -17.10 -12.59
C PRO A 94 4.54 -16.84 -12.02
N LYS A 95 5.58 -17.03 -12.85
CA LYS A 95 6.98 -16.92 -12.44
C LYS A 95 7.37 -15.54 -11.91
N ASP A 96 6.67 -14.50 -12.35
CA ASP A 96 6.85 -13.11 -11.95
C ASP A 96 5.89 -12.66 -10.83
N PHE A 97 5.12 -13.58 -10.23
CA PHE A 97 4.14 -13.26 -9.18
C PHE A 97 4.72 -12.39 -8.06
N ARG A 98 5.87 -12.76 -7.50
CA ARG A 98 6.52 -11.98 -6.44
C ARG A 98 6.90 -10.56 -6.91
N ALA A 99 7.27 -10.38 -8.18
CA ALA A 99 7.53 -9.07 -8.73
C ALA A 99 6.27 -8.21 -8.85
N THR A 100 5.15 -8.83 -9.20
CA THR A 100 3.83 -8.20 -9.21
C THR A 100 3.41 -7.79 -7.80
N VAL A 101 3.56 -8.68 -6.80
CA VAL A 101 3.26 -8.37 -5.39
C VAL A 101 4.10 -7.19 -4.89
N ARG A 102 5.39 -7.12 -5.24
CA ARG A 102 6.23 -5.94 -4.93
C ARG A 102 5.67 -4.65 -5.49
N LEU A 103 5.16 -4.67 -6.72
CA LEU A 103 4.58 -3.47 -7.34
C LEU A 103 3.28 -3.04 -6.64
N ILE A 104 2.44 -4.02 -6.26
CA ILE A 104 1.22 -3.77 -5.46
C ILE A 104 1.61 -3.14 -4.12
N PHE A 105 2.58 -3.73 -3.41
CA PHE A 105 3.07 -3.20 -2.14
C PHE A 105 3.53 -1.75 -2.31
N LYS A 106 4.40 -1.45 -3.28
CA LYS A 106 4.86 -0.07 -3.52
C LYS A 106 3.72 0.92 -3.71
N GLN A 107 2.66 0.56 -4.42
CA GLN A 107 1.50 1.44 -4.61
C GLN A 107 0.68 1.60 -3.32
N LEU A 108 0.40 0.51 -2.61
CA LEU A 108 -0.29 0.54 -1.32
C LEU A 108 0.44 1.40 -0.28
N PHE A 109 1.77 1.31 -0.23
CA PHE A 109 2.57 2.15 0.67
C PHE A 109 2.40 3.64 0.37
N ARG A 110 2.32 4.05 -0.90
CA ARG A 110 2.09 5.46 -1.27
C ARG A 110 0.75 5.99 -0.76
N VAL A 111 -0.30 5.16 -0.84
CA VAL A 111 -1.63 5.50 -0.29
C VAL A 111 -1.55 5.67 1.22
N MET A 112 -0.94 4.71 1.92
CA MET A 112 -0.78 4.78 3.37
C MET A 112 0.05 5.99 3.81
N ALA A 113 1.18 6.25 3.15
CA ALA A 113 2.01 7.43 3.43
C ALA A 113 1.24 8.73 3.22
N HIS A 114 0.41 8.81 2.19
CA HIS A 114 -0.47 9.96 1.98
C HIS A 114 -1.48 10.14 3.12
N ILE A 115 -2.14 9.08 3.59
CA ILE A 115 -3.05 9.14 4.74
C ILE A 115 -2.34 9.69 5.97
N TYR A 116 -1.13 9.20 6.28
CA TYR A 116 -0.35 9.67 7.42
C TYR A 116 0.08 11.13 7.32
N HIS A 117 0.40 11.63 6.13
CA HIS A 117 0.89 12.99 5.96
C HIS A 117 -0.22 14.02 5.76
N ALA A 118 -1.31 13.66 5.08
CA ALA A 118 -2.35 14.60 4.67
C ALA A 118 -3.65 14.48 5.47
N HIS A 119 -3.92 13.33 6.10
CA HIS A 119 -5.23 13.02 6.68
C HIS A 119 -5.16 12.45 8.10
N TYR A 120 -4.01 12.57 8.78
CA TYR A 120 -3.86 12.03 10.14
C TYR A 120 -4.79 12.71 11.15
N ASP A 121 -5.05 14.02 11.00
CA ASP A 121 -6.01 14.73 11.84
C ASP A 121 -7.41 14.11 11.74
N THR A 122 -7.84 13.73 10.54
CA THR A 122 -9.11 13.00 10.34
C THR A 122 -9.08 11.64 11.04
N ILE A 123 -7.96 10.92 10.95
CA ILE A 123 -7.80 9.62 11.64
C ILE A 123 -7.89 9.78 13.17
N LEU A 124 -7.31 10.84 13.73
CA LEU A 124 -7.42 11.17 15.15
C LEU A 124 -8.87 11.52 15.54
N HIS A 125 -9.58 12.30 14.72
CA HIS A 125 -10.99 12.59 14.94
C HIS A 125 -11.88 11.33 14.94
N LEU A 126 -11.51 10.32 14.14
CA LEU A 126 -12.17 9.02 14.10
C LEU A 126 -11.68 8.06 15.19
N SER A 127 -10.74 8.46 16.06
CA SER A 127 -10.12 7.62 17.10
C SER A 127 -9.60 6.28 16.54
N SER A 128 -9.06 6.32 15.31
CA SER A 128 -8.66 5.14 14.53
C SER A 128 -7.14 5.03 14.36
N GLU A 129 -6.36 5.91 15.01
CA GLU A 129 -4.91 5.96 14.92
C GLU A 129 -4.24 4.66 15.39
N ALA A 130 -4.76 4.03 16.44
CA ALA A 130 -4.23 2.76 16.93
C ALA A 130 -4.35 1.63 15.89
N HIS A 131 -5.46 1.61 15.15
CA HIS A 131 -5.70 0.63 14.09
C HIS A 131 -4.79 0.88 12.89
N LEU A 132 -4.66 2.14 12.46
CA LEU A 132 -3.78 2.51 11.35
C LEU A 132 -2.31 2.19 11.68
N ASN A 133 -1.86 2.49 12.90
CA ASN A 133 -0.50 2.21 13.36
C ASN A 133 -0.20 0.71 13.43
N THR A 134 -1.18 -0.09 13.81
CA THR A 134 -1.04 -1.56 13.83
C THR A 134 -0.96 -2.11 12.41
N LEU A 135 -1.78 -1.58 11.49
CA LEU A 135 -1.73 -1.94 10.08
C LEU A 135 -0.36 -1.58 9.47
N LEU A 136 0.16 -0.38 9.71
CA LEU A 136 1.49 0.02 9.23
C LEU A 136 2.58 -0.89 9.80
N ALA A 137 2.53 -1.18 11.09
CA ALA A 137 3.51 -2.06 11.74
C ALA A 137 3.52 -3.44 11.08
N HIS A 138 2.34 -4.06 10.93
CA HIS A 138 2.20 -5.34 10.25
C HIS A 138 2.69 -5.27 8.80
N TYR A 139 2.31 -4.22 8.06
CA TYR A 139 2.71 -4.01 6.69
C TYR A 139 4.23 -3.92 6.52
N ILE A 140 4.92 -3.16 7.38
CA ILE A 140 6.38 -3.00 7.33
C ILE A 140 7.08 -4.31 7.71
N CYS A 141 6.66 -5.01 8.77
CA CYS A 141 7.23 -6.30 9.13
C CYS A 141 7.06 -7.33 8.03
N PHE A 142 5.84 -7.48 7.51
CA PHE A 142 5.56 -8.41 6.42
C PHE A 142 6.36 -8.06 5.16
N GLY A 143 6.39 -6.77 4.82
CA GLY A 143 7.15 -6.26 3.69
C GLY A 143 8.65 -6.55 3.78
N ARG A 144 9.23 -6.53 4.98
CA ARG A 144 10.65 -6.86 5.23
C ARG A 144 10.90 -8.36 5.22
N ASP A 145 10.08 -9.13 5.94
CA ASP A 145 10.19 -10.59 6.05
C ASP A 145 10.20 -11.27 4.67
N PHE A 146 9.42 -10.73 3.73
CA PHE A 146 9.29 -11.28 2.38
C PHE A 146 9.94 -10.42 1.30
N ASP A 147 10.75 -9.42 1.67
CA ASP A 147 11.51 -8.55 0.76
C ASP A 147 10.61 -8.00 -0.38
N LEU A 148 9.52 -7.36 0.04
CA LEU A 148 8.50 -6.78 -0.82
C LEU A 148 8.65 -5.27 -1.01
N ILE A 149 9.42 -4.62 -0.13
CA ILE A 149 9.54 -3.17 -0.03
C ILE A 149 10.95 -2.78 0.42
N ASP A 150 11.56 -1.84 -0.30
CA ASP A 150 12.91 -1.36 -0.03
C ASP A 150 12.90 -0.14 0.91
N LYS A 151 14.02 0.12 1.59
CA LYS A 151 14.21 1.34 2.42
C LYS A 151 13.95 2.64 1.66
N LYS A 152 14.25 2.68 0.36
CA LYS A 152 13.98 3.85 -0.50
C LYS A 152 12.49 4.08 -0.73
N ASP A 153 11.69 3.01 -0.75
CA ASP A 153 10.26 3.11 -0.94
C ASP A 153 9.60 3.64 0.35
N THR A 154 10.12 3.25 1.52
CA THR A 154 9.64 3.73 2.83
C THR A 154 10.18 5.09 3.26
N ALA A 155 11.09 5.69 2.49
CA ALA A 155 11.79 6.93 2.87
C ALA A 155 10.86 8.06 3.37
N PRO A 156 9.65 8.29 2.79
CA PRO A 156 8.75 9.35 3.26
C PRO A 156 8.19 9.15 4.66
N MET A 157 8.32 7.95 5.23
CA MET A 157 7.91 7.63 6.60
C MET A 157 9.07 7.10 7.45
N ALA A 158 10.32 7.34 7.03
CA ALA A 158 11.50 6.77 7.68
C ALA A 158 11.57 7.08 9.18
N ASP A 159 11.34 8.34 9.57
CA ASP A 159 11.39 8.76 10.97
C ASP A 159 10.31 8.07 11.83
N TYR A 160 9.12 7.88 11.28
CA TYR A 160 8.03 7.20 11.99
C TYR A 160 8.29 5.69 12.10
N ILE A 161 8.84 5.08 11.06
CA ILE A 161 9.25 3.67 11.09
C ILE A 161 10.37 3.46 12.11
N LEU A 162 11.37 4.35 12.15
CA LEU A 162 12.43 4.32 13.16
C LEU A 162 11.85 4.38 14.58
N LEU A 163 10.89 5.26 14.82
CA LEU A 163 10.21 5.35 16.13
C LEU A 163 9.52 4.03 16.49
N LEU A 164 8.85 3.36 15.54
CA LEU A 164 8.21 2.07 15.79
C LEU A 164 9.23 0.97 16.13
N GLU A 165 10.41 0.99 15.50
CA GLU A 165 11.53 0.07 15.81
C GLU A 165 12.07 0.32 17.23
N GLU A 166 12.30 1.58 17.60
CA GLU A 166 12.80 1.96 18.93
C GLU A 166 11.82 1.57 20.04
N MET A 167 10.52 1.58 19.74
CA MET A 167 9.46 1.12 20.65
C MET A 167 9.29 -0.41 20.69
N GLY A 168 10.04 -1.17 19.88
CA GLY A 168 9.92 -2.63 19.77
C GLY A 168 8.59 -3.09 19.18
N ARG A 169 7.96 -2.25 18.34
CA ARG A 169 6.65 -2.54 17.70
C ARG A 169 6.79 -3.18 16.31
N ILE A 170 7.98 -3.09 15.70
CA ILE A 170 8.37 -3.71 14.43
C ILE A 170 9.84 -4.14 14.45
#